data_AF-A0A2D4QYU2-F1
#
_entry.id   AF-A0A2D4QYU2-F1
#
_cell.length_a   1.000
_cell.length_b   1.000
_cell.length_c   1.000
_cell.angle_alpha   90.00
_cell.angle_beta   90.00
_cell.angle_gamma   90.00
#
_symmetry.space_group_name_H-M   'P 1'
#
loop_
_entity.id
_entity.type
_entity.pdbx_description
1 polymer ?
#
loop_
_entity_poly.entity_id
_entity_poly.type
_entity_poly.pdbx_seq_one_letter_code
_entity_poly.pdbx_strand_id
1 'polypeptide(L)'
;MFGFSHAQVYYVSSTEGSDQNDGVSIEFPFQSIDKLNSMVFSAGDSIYFKSGDYWEGMFWLKGSGTTLQPIVIDVYGGSDRPIIDGYGYQ
;
A
#
# COMPACT_ATOMS: atom_id res chain seq x y z
N MET A 1 24.73 16.42 -2.12
CA MET A 1 24.11 15.59 -3.17
C MET A 1 22.71 15.26 -2.69
N PHE A 2 21.70 15.99 -3.16
CA PHE A 2 20.31 15.70 -2.81
C PHE A 2 19.84 14.58 -3.74
N GLY A 3 19.71 13.36 -3.21
CA GLY A 3 19.04 12.30 -3.93
C GLY A 3 17.56 12.66 -3.99
N PHE A 4 17.03 12.93 -5.18
CA PHE A 4 15.59 13.00 -5.38
C PHE A 4 15.04 11.60 -5.13
N SER A 5 14.42 11.34 -3.98
CA SER A 5 13.57 10.14 -3.86
C SER A 5 12.33 10.40 -4.70
N HIS A 6 12.15 9.60 -5.75
CA HIS A 6 10.95 9.67 -6.57
C HIS A 6 9.80 9.05 -5.77
N ALA A 7 8.77 9.83 -5.47
CA ALA A 7 7.55 9.35 -4.84
C ALA A 7 6.92 8.24 -5.72
N GLN A 8 6.71 7.06 -5.15
CA GLN A 8 6.14 5.92 -5.86
C GLN A 8 4.71 5.67 -5.41
N VAL A 9 3.85 5.33 -6.36
CA VAL A 9 2.50 4.84 -6.08
C VAL A 9 2.50 3.33 -6.16
N TYR A 10 1.96 2.69 -5.12
CA TYR A 10 1.77 1.26 -5.03
C TYR A 10 0.28 0.92 -4.96
N TYR A 11 -0.12 -0.18 -5.59
CA TYR A 11 -1.48 -0.70 -5.60
C TYR A 11 -1.48 -2.11 -4.99
N VAL A 12 -2.49 -2.40 -4.19
CA VAL A 12 -2.67 -3.71 -3.54
C VAL A 12 -4.12 -4.18 -3.66
N SER A 13 -4.28 -5.45 -4.02
CA SER A 13 -5.57 -6.10 -4.24
C SER A 13 -5.49 -7.56 -3.82
N SER A 14 -6.27 -7.99 -2.83
CA SER A 14 -6.34 -9.41 -2.44
C SER A 14 -7.04 -10.25 -3.49
N THR A 15 -7.92 -9.63 -4.30
CA THR A 15 -8.72 -10.34 -5.31
C THR A 15 -8.06 -10.45 -6.68
N GLU A 16 -7.21 -9.49 -7.06
CA GLU A 16 -6.60 -9.40 -8.40
C GLU A 16 -5.07 -9.28 -8.39
N GLY A 17 -4.46 -9.13 -7.22
CA GLY A 17 -3.01 -8.95 -7.09
C GLY A 17 -2.20 -10.23 -7.14
N SER A 18 -0.88 -10.04 -7.24
CA SER A 18 0.15 -11.07 -7.06
C SER A 18 1.39 -10.44 -6.46
N ASP A 19 2.02 -11.07 -5.47
CA ASP A 19 3.25 -10.55 -4.85
C ASP A 19 4.50 -10.66 -5.75
N GLN A 20 4.35 -11.27 -6.92
CA GLN A 20 5.32 -11.27 -8.02
C GLN A 20 5.20 -10.05 -8.93
N ASN A 21 4.10 -9.29 -8.83
CA ASN A 21 3.96 -8.03 -9.55
C ASN A 21 4.90 -6.96 -8.96
N ASP A 22 5.10 -5.87 -9.69
CA ASP A 22 5.86 -4.70 -9.20
C ASP A 22 5.01 -3.75 -8.33
N GLY A 23 3.68 -3.91 -8.36
CA GLY A 23 2.74 -3.13 -7.57
C GLY A 23 2.60 -1.69 -8.02
N VAL A 24 3.22 -1.24 -9.13
CA VAL A 24 3.23 0.18 -9.52
C VAL A 24 2.15 0.56 -10.54
N SER A 25 1.22 -0.36 -10.82
CA SER A 25 0.07 -0.15 -11.68
C SER A 25 -1.17 -0.87 -11.13
N ILE A 26 -2.35 -0.41 -11.54
CA ILE A 26 -3.63 -1.01 -11.13
C ILE A 26 -3.78 -2.41 -11.76
N GLU A 27 -3.20 -2.64 -12.93
CA GLU A 27 -3.22 -3.90 -13.66
C GLU A 27 -2.33 -4.97 -13.04
N PHE A 28 -1.27 -4.55 -12.33
CA PHE A 28 -0.32 -5.44 -11.66
C PHE A 28 -0.13 -5.04 -10.18
N PRO A 29 -1.17 -5.14 -9.34
CA PRO A 29 -1.06 -4.78 -7.93
C PRO A 29 -0.37 -5.91 -7.13
N PHE A 30 0.21 -5.55 -5.99
CA PHE A 30 0.59 -6.56 -4.98
C PHE A 30 -0.65 -7.27 -4.44
N GLN A 31 -0.49 -8.45 -3.84
CA GLN A 31 -1.62 -9.21 -3.30
C GLN A 31 -1.75 -9.05 -1.79
N SER A 32 -0.64 -9.22 -1.05
CA SER A 32 -0.70 -9.43 0.39
C SER A 32 -0.25 -8.22 1.21
N ILE A 33 -0.74 -8.14 2.45
CA ILE A 33 -0.19 -7.24 3.46
C ILE A 33 1.25 -7.61 3.79
N ASP A 34 1.61 -8.90 3.78
CA ASP A 34 2.98 -9.36 4.05
C ASP A 34 4.00 -8.80 3.05
N LYS A 35 3.60 -8.68 1.78
CA LYS A 35 4.41 -8.01 0.77
C LYS A 35 4.66 -6.55 1.14
N LEU A 36 3.63 -5.81 1.53
CA LEU A 36 3.78 -4.42 1.99
C LEU A 36 4.65 -4.32 3.25
N ASN A 37 4.47 -5.23 4.21
CA ASN A 37 5.25 -5.29 5.45
C ASN A 37 6.74 -5.60 5.20
N SER A 38 7.09 -6.19 4.05
CA SER A 38 8.47 -6.43 3.65
C SER A 38 9.18 -5.19 3.10
N MET A 39 8.43 -4.15 2.73
CA MET A 39 8.93 -2.95 2.08
C MET A 39 9.28 -1.86 3.10
N VAL A 40 10.07 -0.87 2.67
CA VAL A 40 10.33 0.37 3.40
C VAL A 40 9.97 1.53 2.48
N PHE A 41 8.94 2.28 2.87
CA PHE A 41 8.40 3.39 2.10
C PHE A 41 9.16 4.69 2.38
N SER A 42 9.27 5.51 1.34
CA SER A 42 9.93 6.82 1.37
C SER A 42 8.92 7.96 1.45
N ALA A 43 9.41 9.15 1.79
CA ALA A 43 8.57 10.35 1.82
C ALA A 43 7.95 10.63 0.44
N GLY A 44 6.63 10.82 0.41
CA GLY A 44 5.84 11.04 -0.80
C GLY A 44 5.21 9.78 -1.39
N ASP A 45 5.57 8.58 -0.92
CA ASP A 45 4.97 7.34 -1.44
C ASP A 45 3.48 7.26 -1.13
N SER A 46 2.73 6.56 -1.99
CA SER A 46 1.30 6.29 -1.79
C SER A 46 1.03 4.79 -1.90
N ILE A 47 0.13 4.28 -1.06
CA ILE A 47 -0.32 2.89 -1.06
C ILE A 47 -1.84 2.90 -1.22
N TYR A 48 -2.33 2.39 -2.35
CA TYR A 48 -3.74 2.31 -2.64
C TYR A 48 -4.26 0.89 -2.51
N PHE A 49 -5.19 0.69 -1.58
CA PHE A 49 -5.90 -0.57 -1.38
C PHE A 49 -7.14 -0.61 -2.28
N LYS A 50 -7.37 -1.74 -2.95
CA LYS A 50 -8.53 -1.86 -3.84
C LYS A 50 -9.84 -1.80 -3.06
N SER A 51 -10.79 -1.03 -3.59
CA SER A 51 -12.15 -0.90 -3.06
C SER A 51 -12.81 -2.27 -2.90
N GLY A 52 -13.41 -2.50 -1.72
CA GLY A 52 -14.15 -3.72 -1.39
C GLY A 52 -13.29 -4.95 -1.07
N ASP A 53 -11.97 -4.87 -1.23
CA ASP A 53 -11.09 -5.99 -0.88
C ASP A 53 -10.92 -6.12 0.64
N TYR A 54 -10.59 -7.35 1.05
CA TYR A 54 -10.43 -7.74 2.44
C TYR A 54 -9.08 -8.42 2.64
N TRP A 55 -8.44 -8.13 3.77
CA TRP A 55 -7.22 -8.77 4.24
C TRP A 55 -7.32 -9.08 5.72
N GLU A 56 -6.71 -10.19 6.13
CA GLU A 56 -6.50 -10.52 7.53
C GLU A 56 -5.04 -10.31 7.92
N GLY A 57 -4.81 -9.92 9.17
CA GLY A 57 -3.48 -9.67 9.71
C GLY A 57 -3.14 -8.19 9.85
N MET A 58 -1.89 -7.92 10.23
CA MET A 58 -1.47 -6.58 10.64
C MET A 58 -0.71 -5.86 9.54
N PHE A 59 -1.10 -4.62 9.25
CA PHE A 59 -0.36 -3.73 8.38
C PHE A 59 0.62 -2.89 9.19
N TRP A 60 1.92 -3.21 9.06
CA TRP A 60 3.03 -2.53 9.70
C TRP A 60 3.76 -1.65 8.70
N LEU A 61 3.28 -0.42 8.53
CA LEU A 61 3.93 0.56 7.67
C LEU A 61 5.36 0.86 8.17
N LYS A 62 6.36 0.50 7.37
CA LYS A 62 7.77 0.83 7.62
C LYS A 62 8.20 2.00 6.75
N GLY A 63 8.80 3.01 7.37
CA GLY A 63 9.17 4.25 6.70
C GLY A 63 8.46 5.45 7.33
N SER A 64 8.75 6.64 6.83
CA SER A 64 8.11 7.85 7.32
C SER A 64 8.10 8.91 6.23
N GLY A 65 6.97 9.61 6.13
CA GLY A 65 6.87 10.83 5.34
C GLY A 65 7.48 12.03 6.05
N THR A 66 7.46 13.16 5.35
CA THR A 66 7.68 14.48 5.95
C THR A 66 6.38 15.29 5.90
N THR A 67 6.33 16.43 6.60
CA THR A 67 5.18 17.34 6.52
C THR A 67 4.87 17.80 5.09
N LEU A 68 5.89 17.92 4.23
CA LEU A 68 5.72 18.35 2.83
C LEU A 68 5.47 17.17 1.88
N GLN A 69 5.84 15.96 2.29
CA GLN A 69 5.77 14.74 1.48
C GLN A 69 5.36 13.57 2.39
N PRO A 70 4.08 13.50 2.80
CA PRO A 70 3.58 12.42 3.64
C PRO A 70 3.62 11.10 2.87
N ILE A 71 3.57 9.98 3.60
CA ILE A 71 3.15 8.70 3.01
C ILE A 71 1.62 8.69 3.03
N VAL A 72 0.98 8.39 1.91
CA VAL A 72 -0.48 8.36 1.79
C VAL A 72 -0.96 6.91 1.72
N ILE A 73 -2.03 6.61 2.46
CA ILE A 73 -2.75 5.35 2.37
C ILE A 73 -4.19 5.69 2.03
N ASP A 74 -4.71 5.16 0.92
CA ASP A 74 -6.07 5.45 0.46
C ASP A 74 -6.67 4.28 -0.35
N VAL A 75 -7.84 4.49 -0.93
CA VAL A 75 -8.57 3.51 -1.74
C VAL A 75 -8.47 3.80 -3.24
N TYR A 76 -8.51 2.77 -4.08
CA TYR A 76 -8.73 2.90 -5.53
C TYR A 76 -9.83 1.97 -6.05
N GLY A 77 -10.34 2.25 -7.26
CA GLY A 77 -11.24 1.32 -7.96
C GLY A 77 -12.69 1.30 -7.46
N GLY A 78 -13.11 2.26 -6.63
CA GLY A 78 -14.49 2.36 -6.13
C GLY A 78 -14.63 3.20 -4.86
N SER A 79 -15.78 3.12 -4.19
CA SER A 79 -16.09 3.84 -2.95
C SER A 79 -16.23 2.94 -1.72
N ASP A 80 -16.22 1.62 -1.91
CA ASP A 80 -16.35 0.66 -0.81
C ASP A 80 -15.00 0.54 -0.11
N ARG A 81 -14.99 0.84 1.19
CA ARG A 81 -13.72 0.85 1.92
C ARG A 81 -13.13 -0.57 1.99
N PRO A 82 -11.84 -0.74 1.66
CA PRO A 82 -11.15 -1.98 1.94
C PRO A 82 -11.11 -2.23 3.45
N ILE A 83 -11.05 -3.51 3.83
CA ILE A 83 -11.01 -3.92 5.23
C ILE A 83 -9.67 -4.61 5.50
N ILE A 84 -8.96 -4.11 6.51
CA ILE A 84 -7.83 -4.79 7.12
C ILE A 84 -8.29 -5.26 8.49
N ASP A 85 -8.59 -6.55 8.62
CA ASP A 85 -8.91 -7.17 9.90
C ASP A 85 -7.62 -7.59 10.61
N GLY A 86 -7.12 -6.73 11.49
CA GLY A 86 -5.98 -7.06 12.33
C GLY A 86 -6.33 -7.87 13.57
N TYR A 87 -7.44 -8.62 13.56
CA TYR A 87 -7.88 -9.48 14.65
C TYR A 87 -8.07 -8.73 15.99
N GLY A 88 -8.42 -7.45 15.92
CA GLY A 88 -8.57 -6.57 17.08
C GLY A 88 -7.26 -5.95 17.61
N TYR A 89 -6.13 -6.11 16.90
CA TYR A 89 -4.83 -5.55 17.29
C TYR A 89 -4.31 -4.42 16.38
N GLN A 90 -5.04 -4.10 15.30
CA GLN A 90 -4.66 -3.03 14.36
C GLN A 90 -4.94 -1.63 14.92
#